data_AF-A0A1M4YVW5-F1
#
_entry.id   AF-A0A1M4YVW5-F1
#
_cell.length_a   1.000
_cell.length_b   1.000
_cell.length_c   1.000
_cell.angle_alpha   90.00
_cell.angle_beta   90.00
_cell.angle_gamma   90.00
#
_symmetry.space_group_name_H-M   'P 1'
#
loop_
_entity.id
_entity.type
_entity.pdbx_description
1 polymer ?
#
loop_
_entity_poly.entity_id
_entity_poly.type
_entity_poly.pdbx_seq_one_letter_code
_entity_poly.pdbx_strand_id
1 'polypeptide(L)'
;MIKKQHKWLSFSILSIFLAGCGLFSNQETTEPNPKPPTEEVIPEEDENEQEEVKVNQDLQAWLPRLDNVRYSYEGTGNEYASYNWTPQFNQDNYYQTSTDNGGTTVAEIYDYNEHEVIRSFQRPETYFRDNFTEIGSFPDQREEEVILKTPIQVGNSWNSNGNDYEITAVDYEIEVPVGTYPTIEVTITMDDMMIKRYYAEDVGLVSEISETEGMTVESNLETIETQTPEVLPLTVYVPDEQVMGMDRVEAELTLNTNDPARVAITQLLSGQVEPYTEINILSEGTEINYLFLNDENIVEVDMTSAFEKNMAGSTGELFAIYTLVNTLSDYYGTQEVLLTVEGEPYSGPHATLEEGEVFTFNEEMINE
;
A
#
# COMPACT_ATOMS: atom_id res chain seq x y z
N MET A 1 53.14 7.32 33.08
CA MET A 1 52.15 6.72 32.15
C MET A 1 52.67 6.93 30.73
N ILE A 2 52.82 5.84 29.99
CA ILE A 2 53.67 5.71 28.81
C ILE A 2 53.02 6.37 27.59
N LYS A 3 53.71 7.34 26.98
CA LYS A 3 53.45 7.88 25.63
C LYS A 3 53.87 6.87 24.56
N LYS A 4 53.14 6.79 23.45
CA LYS A 4 53.71 6.36 22.16
C LYS A 4 53.16 7.18 21.00
N GLN A 5 54.09 7.53 20.13
CA GLN A 5 54.00 8.45 19.00
C GLN A 5 53.77 7.71 17.68
N HIS A 6 53.20 8.44 16.72
CA HIS A 6 53.28 8.42 15.26
C HIS A 6 54.03 7.29 14.52
N LYS A 7 53.48 6.93 13.34
CA LYS A 7 54.19 7.09 12.05
C LYS A 7 53.23 7.02 10.84
N TRP A 8 53.26 8.11 10.07
CA TRP A 8 52.93 8.18 8.63
C TRP A 8 54.03 7.46 7.83
N LEU A 9 53.68 6.81 6.72
CA LEU A 9 54.63 6.54 5.63
C LEU A 9 53.90 6.59 4.29
N SER A 10 54.20 7.63 3.52
CA SER A 10 53.92 7.80 2.10
C SER A 10 55.09 7.22 1.28
N PHE A 11 54.80 6.64 0.11
CA PHE A 11 55.82 6.34 -0.89
C PHE A 11 55.24 6.57 -2.30
N SER A 12 55.64 7.68 -2.92
CA SER A 12 55.62 7.91 -4.37
C SER A 12 57.05 7.73 -4.88
N ILE A 13 57.22 7.23 -6.12
CA ILE A 13 58.38 7.33 -7.04
C ILE A 13 58.11 6.27 -8.14
N LEU A 14 58.35 6.44 -9.44
CA LEU A 14 58.70 7.53 -10.34
C LEU A 14 58.76 6.88 -11.74
N SER A 15 58.19 7.51 -12.75
CA SER A 15 58.28 7.16 -14.17
C SER A 15 59.72 7.35 -14.70
N ILE A 16 60.11 6.66 -15.78
CA ILE A 16 60.91 7.22 -16.90
C ILE A 16 60.94 6.27 -18.11
N PHE A 17 60.87 6.91 -19.27
CA PHE A 17 60.74 6.47 -20.65
C PHE A 17 62.09 6.24 -21.37
N LEU A 18 61.99 5.73 -22.61
CA LEU A 18 62.82 5.95 -23.82
C LEU A 18 63.93 4.93 -24.22
N ALA A 19 63.59 4.19 -25.28
CA ALA A 19 64.18 4.18 -26.64
C ALA A 19 65.71 4.19 -26.86
N GLY A 20 66.16 3.33 -27.78
CA GLY A 20 67.47 3.41 -28.44
C GLY A 20 67.55 2.58 -29.72
N CYS A 21 67.67 3.26 -30.87
CA CYS A 21 67.83 2.75 -32.24
C CYS A 21 69.28 2.33 -32.59
N GLY A 22 69.44 1.58 -33.69
CA GLY A 22 70.67 1.52 -34.51
C GLY A 22 70.65 0.36 -35.54
N LEU A 23 70.44 0.60 -36.85
CA LEU A 23 71.45 0.92 -37.91
C LEU A 23 72.22 -0.35 -38.37
N PHE A 24 72.42 -0.76 -39.64
CA PHE A 24 72.54 -0.17 -40.99
C PHE A 24 72.45 -1.30 -42.06
N SER A 25 71.99 -1.02 -43.29
CA SER A 25 72.82 -1.11 -44.52
C SER A 25 71.98 -0.75 -45.78
N ASN A 26 72.62 0.02 -46.67
CA ASN A 26 72.10 0.62 -47.91
C ASN A 26 72.70 -0.15 -49.11
N GLN A 27 71.92 -0.55 -50.13
CA GLN A 27 71.92 -0.11 -51.55
C GLN A 27 71.58 -1.39 -52.37
N GLU A 28 70.78 -1.42 -53.43
CA GLU A 28 70.71 -0.55 -54.60
C GLU A 28 69.34 -0.69 -55.32
N THR A 29 69.03 0.35 -56.08
CA THR A 29 67.85 0.72 -56.88
C THR A 29 67.30 -0.30 -57.88
N THR A 30 65.97 -0.47 -57.94
CA THR A 30 65.12 -0.40 -59.15
C THR A 30 63.64 -0.24 -58.76
N GLU A 31 62.92 0.74 -59.32
CA GLU A 31 61.46 0.91 -59.22
C GLU A 31 60.95 1.57 -60.52
N PRO A 32 59.64 1.55 -60.84
CA PRO A 32 58.59 0.63 -60.36
C PRO A 32 57.68 0.10 -61.50
N ASN A 33 56.86 -0.90 -61.21
CA ASN A 33 55.54 -1.04 -61.82
C ASN A 33 54.55 -1.38 -60.70
N PRO A 34 53.38 -0.72 -60.62
CA PRO A 34 52.57 -0.68 -59.40
C PRO A 34 51.84 -2.00 -59.17
N LYS A 35 51.96 -2.51 -57.94
CA LYS A 35 51.15 -3.60 -57.40
C LYS A 35 49.83 -3.01 -56.88
N PRO A 36 48.68 -3.73 -56.96
CA PRO A 36 47.40 -3.25 -56.43
C PRO A 36 47.51 -2.99 -54.91
N PRO A 37 46.66 -2.11 -54.34
CA PRO A 37 46.74 -1.78 -52.92
C PRO A 37 46.51 -3.03 -52.09
N THR A 38 47.44 -3.31 -51.19
CA THR A 38 47.21 -4.19 -50.05
C THR A 38 46.21 -3.47 -49.15
N GLU A 39 45.07 -4.11 -48.93
CA GLU A 39 44.05 -3.67 -47.99
C GLU A 39 44.63 -3.71 -46.58
N GLU A 40 44.85 -2.54 -45.98
CA GLU A 40 45.11 -2.43 -44.55
C GLU A 40 43.81 -2.85 -43.84
N VAL A 41 43.87 -3.99 -43.16
CA VAL A 41 42.85 -4.38 -42.18
C VAL A 41 43.01 -3.42 -41.00
N ILE A 42 42.22 -2.35 -41.04
CA ILE A 42 41.90 -1.54 -39.87
C ILE A 42 41.15 -2.49 -38.91
N PRO A 43 41.54 -2.62 -37.64
CA PRO A 43 40.69 -3.31 -36.68
C PRO A 43 39.38 -2.55 -36.62
N GLU A 44 38.27 -3.20 -36.97
CA GLU A 44 36.94 -2.72 -36.60
C GLU A 44 36.94 -2.65 -35.06
N GLU A 45 37.00 -1.43 -34.53
CA GLU A 45 36.53 -1.18 -33.17
C GLU A 45 35.05 -1.56 -33.20
N ASP A 46 34.71 -2.68 -32.54
CA ASP A 46 33.36 -2.96 -32.08
C ASP A 46 32.96 -1.79 -31.17
N GLU A 47 32.43 -0.73 -31.77
CA GLU A 47 31.56 0.20 -31.08
C GLU A 47 30.30 -0.59 -30.71
N ASN A 48 30.41 -1.29 -29.57
CA ASN A 48 29.25 -1.76 -28.84
C ASN A 48 28.52 -0.48 -28.37
N GLU A 49 27.71 0.09 -29.27
CA GLU A 49 26.67 1.06 -28.91
C GLU A 49 25.80 0.34 -27.88
N GLN A 50 26.11 0.53 -26.59
CA GLN A 50 25.16 0.25 -25.53
C GLN A 50 23.95 1.10 -25.86
N GLU A 51 22.87 0.47 -26.35
CA GLU A 51 21.57 1.12 -26.45
C GLU A 51 21.30 1.76 -25.09
N GLU A 52 21.19 3.09 -25.07
CA GLU A 52 20.84 3.83 -23.86
C GLU A 52 19.47 3.30 -23.43
N VAL A 53 19.44 2.52 -22.35
CA VAL A 53 18.20 1.96 -21.83
C VAL A 53 17.29 3.13 -21.46
N LYS A 54 16.24 3.31 -22.25
CA LYS A 54 15.31 4.42 -22.07
C LYS A 54 14.31 4.04 -20.98
N VAL A 55 14.68 4.31 -19.74
CA VAL A 55 13.86 4.04 -18.55
C VAL A 55 12.68 5.01 -18.48
N ASN A 56 11.48 4.50 -18.21
CA ASN A 56 10.29 5.32 -18.03
C ASN A 56 10.46 6.28 -16.84
N GLN A 57 10.20 7.57 -17.06
CA GLN A 57 10.34 8.63 -16.05
C GLN A 57 9.01 8.94 -15.34
N ASP A 58 7.89 8.39 -15.81
CA ASP A 58 6.61 8.51 -15.13
C ASP A 58 6.59 7.59 -13.90
N LEU A 59 6.44 8.18 -12.71
CA LEU A 59 6.43 7.41 -11.47
C LEU A 59 5.22 6.49 -11.36
N GLN A 60 4.09 6.83 -11.99
CA GLN A 60 2.91 5.96 -12.01
C GLN A 60 3.14 4.69 -12.81
N ALA A 61 4.13 4.65 -13.69
CA ALA A 61 4.51 3.41 -14.36
C ALA A 61 5.17 2.42 -13.38
N TRP A 62 5.83 2.90 -12.32
CA TRP A 62 6.53 2.06 -11.35
C TRP A 62 5.72 1.78 -10.08
N LEU A 63 4.72 2.61 -9.79
CA LEU A 63 3.73 2.39 -8.74
C LEU A 63 2.35 2.76 -9.28
N PRO A 64 1.71 1.85 -10.04
CA PRO A 64 0.45 2.14 -10.72
C PRO A 64 -0.73 2.18 -9.75
N ARG A 65 -1.67 3.07 -10.04
CA ARG A 65 -2.97 3.15 -9.36
C ARG A 65 -3.96 2.22 -10.06
N LEU A 66 -4.08 1.00 -9.56
CA LEU A 66 -4.90 -0.06 -10.15
C LEU A 66 -6.21 -0.21 -9.37
N ASP A 67 -7.26 -0.63 -10.07
CA ASP A 67 -8.57 -0.89 -9.45
C ASP A 67 -8.90 -2.38 -9.49
N ASN A 68 -9.56 -2.86 -8.44
CA ASN A 68 -10.12 -4.22 -8.35
C ASN A 68 -9.06 -5.30 -8.63
N VAL A 69 -7.88 -5.14 -8.04
CA VAL A 69 -6.81 -6.13 -8.10
C VAL A 69 -6.50 -6.65 -6.71
N ARG A 70 -6.05 -7.90 -6.62
CA ARG A 70 -5.47 -8.46 -5.41
C ARG A 70 -4.09 -9.01 -5.73
N TYR A 71 -3.10 -8.53 -5.01
CA TYR A 71 -1.73 -9.02 -5.11
C TYR A 71 -1.48 -9.91 -3.90
N SER A 72 -0.87 -11.08 -4.12
CA SER A 72 -0.39 -11.94 -3.04
C SER A 72 1.10 -12.14 -3.19
N TYR A 73 1.83 -11.96 -2.09
CA TYR A 73 3.26 -12.12 -2.00
C TYR A 73 3.58 -13.32 -1.14
N GLU A 74 4.42 -14.22 -1.66
CA GLU A 74 5.01 -15.29 -0.85
C GLU A 74 6.16 -14.73 -0.02
N GLY A 75 6.26 -15.18 1.22
CA GLY A 75 7.26 -14.72 2.17
C GLY A 75 8.25 -15.80 2.58
N THR A 76 9.52 -15.42 2.74
CA THR A 76 10.55 -16.28 3.33
C THR A 76 11.31 -15.55 4.45
N GLY A 77 11.92 -16.31 5.37
CA GLY A 77 12.71 -15.77 6.48
C GLY A 77 11.90 -15.33 7.72
N ASN A 78 10.66 -14.85 7.55
CA ASN A 78 9.77 -14.41 8.63
C ASN A 78 8.30 -14.82 8.36
N GLU A 79 7.51 -15.08 9.41
CA GLU A 79 6.07 -15.37 9.31
C GLU A 79 5.24 -14.20 8.78
N TYR A 80 5.71 -12.95 8.94
CA TYR A 80 5.05 -11.74 8.45
C TYR A 80 5.54 -11.28 7.06
N ALA A 81 6.37 -12.09 6.38
CA ALA A 81 6.90 -11.75 5.06
C ALA A 81 5.89 -12.05 3.93
N SER A 82 4.92 -12.93 4.18
CA SER A 82 3.83 -13.15 3.21
C SER A 82 2.75 -12.12 3.47
N TYR A 83 2.19 -11.52 2.43
CA TYR A 83 1.09 -10.56 2.58
C TYR A 83 0.21 -10.49 1.33
N ASN A 84 -1.02 -10.00 1.54
CA ASN A 84 -1.91 -9.57 0.48
C ASN A 84 -1.92 -8.05 0.41
N TRP A 85 -2.07 -7.51 -0.80
CA TRP A 85 -2.23 -6.08 -1.02
C TRP A 85 -3.44 -5.84 -1.93
N THR A 86 -4.25 -4.84 -1.57
CA THR A 86 -5.49 -4.50 -2.28
C THR A 86 -5.72 -2.98 -2.34
N PRO A 87 -6.24 -2.44 -3.45
CA PRO A 87 -6.62 -1.04 -3.57
C PRO A 87 -8.03 -0.77 -3.03
N GLN A 88 -8.15 0.20 -2.14
CA GLN A 88 -9.40 0.58 -1.51
C GLN A 88 -10.01 1.85 -2.13
N PHE A 89 -9.24 2.91 -2.29
CA PHE A 89 -9.74 4.16 -2.89
C PHE A 89 -8.72 4.71 -3.88
N ASN A 90 -9.16 5.00 -5.09
CA ASN A 90 -8.36 5.54 -6.16
C ASN A 90 -9.06 6.77 -6.72
N GLN A 91 -8.57 7.94 -6.32
CA GLN A 91 -9.10 9.25 -6.71
C GLN A 91 -7.98 10.08 -7.35
N ASP A 92 -8.33 11.23 -7.94
CA ASP A 92 -7.40 12.04 -8.74
C ASP A 92 -6.06 12.34 -8.03
N ASN A 93 -6.10 12.63 -6.73
CA ASN A 93 -4.94 13.11 -5.97
C ASN A 93 -4.29 12.09 -5.03
N TYR A 94 -4.96 10.96 -4.73
CA TYR A 94 -4.47 10.00 -3.77
C TYR A 94 -4.88 8.57 -4.13
N TYR A 95 -4.17 7.61 -3.54
CA TYR A 95 -4.42 6.19 -3.68
C TYR A 95 -4.31 5.52 -2.32
N GLN A 96 -5.43 5.01 -1.79
CA GLN A 96 -5.48 4.27 -0.55
C GLN A 96 -5.46 2.77 -0.81
N THR A 97 -4.61 2.05 -0.08
CA THR A 97 -4.44 0.61 -0.18
C THR A 97 -4.53 -0.04 1.19
N SER A 98 -4.76 -1.35 1.20
CA SER A 98 -4.73 -2.21 2.38
C SER A 98 -3.73 -3.33 2.19
N THR A 99 -2.86 -3.52 3.18
CA THR A 99 -1.85 -4.57 3.23
C THR A 99 -2.12 -5.48 4.43
N ASP A 100 -2.31 -6.78 4.19
CA ASP A 100 -2.57 -7.79 5.23
C ASP A 100 -1.47 -8.86 5.22
N ASN A 101 -0.67 -8.92 6.27
CA ASN A 101 0.43 -9.90 6.42
C ASN A 101 0.06 -11.09 7.32
N GLY A 102 -1.22 -11.28 7.64
CA GLY A 102 -1.72 -12.32 8.53
C GLY A 102 -1.52 -12.04 10.03
N GLY A 103 -0.69 -11.05 10.38
CA GLY A 103 -0.54 -10.54 11.74
C GLY A 103 -1.31 -9.25 11.99
N THR A 104 -1.35 -8.37 10.99
CA THR A 104 -2.09 -7.11 11.03
C THR A 104 -2.48 -6.66 9.62
N THR A 105 -3.51 -5.82 9.54
CA THR A 105 -3.90 -5.10 8.34
C THR A 105 -3.52 -3.63 8.48
N VAL A 106 -2.87 -3.07 7.46
CA VAL A 106 -2.38 -1.70 7.44
C VAL A 106 -3.05 -0.95 6.29
N ALA A 107 -3.67 0.19 6.59
CA ALA A 107 -4.16 1.11 5.58
C ALA A 107 -3.08 2.16 5.27
N GLU A 108 -2.79 2.38 3.99
CA GLU A 108 -1.77 3.34 3.52
C GLU A 108 -2.38 4.26 2.47
N ILE A 109 -1.99 5.55 2.47
CA ILE A 109 -2.35 6.50 1.39
C ILE A 109 -1.09 7.00 0.71
N TYR A 110 -1.09 6.95 -0.62
CA TYR A 110 -0.05 7.48 -1.49
C TYR A 110 -0.55 8.70 -2.26
N ASP A 111 0.19 9.80 -2.15
CA ASP A 111 0.03 11.01 -2.95
C ASP A 111 1.01 11.00 -4.13
N TYR A 112 0.55 11.50 -5.27
CA TYR A 112 1.33 11.51 -6.52
C TYR A 112 1.56 12.94 -6.99
N ASN A 113 2.81 13.27 -7.30
CA ASN A 113 3.15 14.47 -8.04
C ASN A 113 4.15 14.16 -9.17
N GLU A 114 4.51 15.17 -9.96
CA GLU A 114 5.40 14.99 -11.12
C GLU A 114 6.83 14.55 -10.76
N HIS A 115 7.22 14.66 -9.49
CA HIS A 115 8.57 14.41 -9.02
C HIS A 115 8.68 13.26 -8.02
N GLU A 116 7.62 12.97 -7.28
CA GLU A 116 7.63 12.08 -6.12
C GLU A 116 6.31 11.28 -6.00
N VAL A 117 6.42 10.04 -5.52
CA VAL A 117 5.33 9.27 -4.93
C VAL A 117 5.57 9.23 -3.43
N ILE A 118 4.61 9.71 -2.65
CA ILE A 118 4.77 9.93 -1.20
C ILE A 118 3.71 9.10 -0.49
N ARG A 119 4.10 8.18 0.40
CA ARG A 119 3.16 7.65 1.39
C ARG A 119 2.96 8.73 2.45
N SER A 120 1.76 9.30 2.54
CA SER A 120 1.44 10.42 3.43
C SER A 120 0.59 10.03 4.64
N PHE A 121 0.12 8.79 4.67
CA PHE A 121 -0.63 8.22 5.76
C PHE A 121 -0.34 6.72 5.87
N GLN A 122 -0.23 6.25 7.10
CA GLN A 122 -0.18 4.83 7.43
C GLN A 122 -0.89 4.60 8.75
N ARG A 123 -1.83 3.66 8.79
CA ARG A 123 -2.51 3.24 10.01
C ARG A 123 -2.47 1.72 10.15
N PRO A 124 -1.69 1.18 11.10
CA PRO A 124 -1.71 -0.25 11.41
C PRO A 124 -3.03 -0.64 12.11
N GLU A 125 -3.26 -1.95 12.28
CA GLU A 125 -4.44 -2.50 12.97
C GLU A 125 -5.78 -1.99 12.42
N THR A 126 -5.85 -1.81 11.09
CA THR A 126 -7.04 -1.31 10.40
C THR A 126 -7.77 -2.46 9.71
N TYR A 127 -8.68 -3.11 10.45
CA TYR A 127 -9.45 -4.28 10.00
C TYR A 127 -10.81 -3.94 9.37
N PHE A 128 -11.06 -2.64 9.17
CA PHE A 128 -12.25 -2.07 8.54
C PHE A 128 -11.81 -1.21 7.36
N ARG A 129 -12.78 -0.80 6.54
CA ARG A 129 -12.53 0.07 5.38
C ARG A 129 -13.24 1.41 5.52
N ASP A 130 -12.42 2.43 5.71
CA ASP A 130 -12.76 3.85 5.78
C ASP A 130 -11.93 4.61 4.75
N ASN A 131 -12.45 5.72 4.22
CA ASN A 131 -11.66 6.61 3.36
C ASN A 131 -11.00 7.70 4.20
N PHE A 132 -9.74 7.49 4.61
CA PHE A 132 -9.04 8.37 5.56
C PHE A 132 -8.65 9.74 4.99
N THR A 133 -8.99 10.04 3.74
CA THR A 133 -8.86 11.38 3.14
C THR A 133 -10.12 12.24 3.29
N GLU A 134 -11.28 11.61 3.52
CA GLU A 134 -12.58 12.30 3.54
C GLU A 134 -13.16 12.47 4.95
N ILE A 135 -12.58 11.81 5.95
CA ILE A 135 -13.11 11.73 7.32
C ILE A 135 -12.01 11.94 8.35
N GLY A 136 -12.42 12.41 9.53
CA GLY A 136 -11.57 12.51 10.73
C GLY A 136 -10.34 13.40 10.60
N SER A 137 -9.55 13.41 11.68
CA SER A 137 -8.22 14.02 11.71
C SER A 137 -7.28 13.01 12.38
N PHE A 138 -6.32 12.49 11.63
CA PHE A 138 -5.40 11.44 12.09
C PHE A 138 -3.95 11.94 12.13
N PRO A 139 -3.62 12.93 12.97
CA PRO A 139 -2.30 13.58 12.93
C PRO A 139 -1.15 12.60 13.20
N ASP A 140 -1.34 11.65 14.12
CA ASP A 140 -0.31 10.68 14.50
C ASP A 140 -0.08 9.58 13.44
N GLN A 141 -0.98 9.47 12.46
CA GLN A 141 -0.87 8.50 11.35
C GLN A 141 -0.34 9.17 10.07
N ARG A 142 -0.11 10.49 10.08
CA ARG A 142 0.38 11.26 8.95
C ARG A 142 1.87 11.49 9.08
N GLU A 143 2.62 10.64 8.40
CA GLU A 143 4.06 10.76 8.23
C GLU A 143 4.38 10.63 6.74
N GLU A 144 5.13 11.58 6.19
CA GLU A 144 5.51 11.59 4.78
C GLU A 144 6.76 10.74 4.55
N GLU A 145 6.63 9.71 3.71
CA GLU A 145 7.74 8.92 3.19
C GLU A 145 7.75 8.96 1.66
N VAL A 146 8.83 9.46 1.07
CA VAL A 146 9.04 9.50 -0.38
C VAL A 146 9.48 8.11 -0.84
N ILE A 147 8.57 7.39 -1.51
CA ILE A 147 8.75 6.00 -1.95
C ILE A 147 9.54 5.91 -3.26
N LEU A 148 9.21 6.80 -4.22
CA LEU A 148 9.88 6.92 -5.51
C LEU A 148 10.11 8.39 -5.83
N LYS A 149 11.23 8.69 -6.50
CA LYS A 149 11.61 10.05 -6.86
C LYS A 149 12.31 10.13 -8.22
N THR A 150 11.91 11.10 -9.03
CA THR A 150 12.57 11.41 -10.31
C THR A 150 13.90 12.16 -10.10
N PRO A 151 14.87 12.06 -11.02
CA PRO A 151 14.87 11.22 -12.22
C PRO A 151 15.00 9.72 -11.89
N ILE A 152 14.33 8.87 -12.68
CA ILE A 152 14.49 7.41 -12.59
C ILE A 152 15.79 7.04 -13.32
N GLN A 153 16.89 7.05 -12.56
CA GLN A 153 18.23 6.72 -13.04
C GLN A 153 19.10 6.23 -11.88
N VAL A 154 20.09 5.38 -12.18
CA VAL A 154 21.05 4.90 -11.17
C VAL A 154 21.77 6.06 -10.49
N GLY A 155 21.88 6.01 -9.17
CA GLY A 155 22.54 7.02 -8.34
C GLY A 155 21.66 8.21 -7.95
N ASN A 156 20.39 8.26 -8.39
CA ASN A 156 19.44 9.20 -7.81
C ASN A 156 19.10 8.77 -6.38
N SER A 157 19.34 9.66 -5.41
CA SER A 157 19.17 9.36 -3.98
C SER A 157 18.50 10.49 -3.21
N TRP A 158 17.81 10.13 -2.13
CA TRP A 158 17.11 11.06 -1.25
C TRP A 158 17.07 10.52 0.18
N ASN A 159 16.90 11.43 1.14
CA ASN A 159 16.61 11.04 2.52
C ASN A 159 15.11 11.20 2.76
N SER A 160 14.47 10.20 3.35
CA SER A 160 13.06 10.25 3.72
C SER A 160 12.80 9.44 4.98
N ASN A 161 12.00 10.02 5.88
CA ASN A 161 11.73 9.46 7.20
C ASN A 161 12.99 8.98 7.97
N GLY A 162 14.08 9.73 7.86
CA GLY A 162 15.36 9.39 8.50
C GLY A 162 16.19 8.31 7.79
N ASN A 163 15.69 7.72 6.70
CA ASN A 163 16.36 6.65 5.96
C ASN A 163 16.93 7.16 4.62
N ASP A 164 17.99 6.52 4.14
CA ASP A 164 18.61 6.87 2.86
C ASP A 164 18.11 5.94 1.76
N TYR A 165 17.51 6.53 0.71
CA TYR A 165 16.98 5.87 -0.47
C TYR A 165 17.88 6.14 -1.68
N GLU A 166 18.07 5.14 -2.54
CA GLU A 166 18.82 5.27 -3.79
C GLU A 166 18.25 4.33 -4.87
N ILE A 167 18.09 4.82 -6.10
CA ILE A 167 17.90 3.95 -7.26
C ILE A 167 19.26 3.35 -7.62
N THR A 168 19.44 2.07 -7.34
CA THR A 168 20.73 1.37 -7.49
C THR A 168 20.84 0.57 -8.79
N ALA A 169 19.71 0.25 -9.42
CA ALA A 169 19.67 -0.36 -10.74
C ALA A 169 18.44 0.10 -11.54
N VAL A 170 18.57 0.07 -12.86
CA VAL A 170 17.48 0.20 -13.82
C VAL A 170 17.61 -0.95 -14.81
N ASP A 171 16.48 -1.48 -15.29
CA ASP A 171 16.43 -2.67 -16.16
C ASP A 171 17.08 -3.90 -15.52
N TYR A 172 16.86 -4.06 -14.21
CA TYR A 172 17.30 -5.23 -13.47
C TYR A 172 16.27 -6.34 -13.62
N GLU A 173 16.65 -7.46 -14.24
CA GLU A 173 15.78 -8.63 -14.35
C GLU A 173 15.71 -9.37 -13.02
N ILE A 174 14.49 -9.50 -12.46
CA ILE A 174 14.21 -10.32 -11.28
C ILE A 174 13.17 -11.39 -11.60
N GLU A 175 13.40 -12.62 -11.11
CA GLU A 175 12.48 -13.74 -11.23
C GLU A 175 11.68 -13.88 -9.92
N VAL A 176 10.35 -13.81 -10.02
CA VAL A 176 9.39 -14.01 -8.93
C VAL A 176 8.39 -15.09 -9.37
N PRO A 177 7.57 -15.68 -8.48
CA PRO A 177 6.73 -16.82 -8.86
C PRO A 177 5.75 -16.53 -10.01
N VAL A 178 5.22 -15.31 -10.10
CA VAL A 178 4.29 -14.93 -11.18
C VAL A 178 4.99 -14.70 -12.53
N GLY A 179 6.31 -14.49 -12.55
CA GLY A 179 7.08 -14.28 -13.78
C GLY A 179 8.41 -13.56 -13.57
N THR A 180 9.10 -13.27 -14.67
CA THR A 180 10.33 -12.48 -14.70
C THR A 180 10.01 -11.07 -15.19
N TYR A 181 10.53 -10.05 -14.49
CA TYR A 181 10.31 -8.65 -14.82
C TYR A 181 11.63 -7.88 -14.94
N PRO A 182 11.78 -6.99 -15.94
CA PRO A 182 12.74 -5.89 -15.84
C PRO A 182 12.21 -4.87 -14.81
N THR A 183 13.10 -4.39 -13.93
CA THR A 183 12.72 -3.55 -12.79
C THR A 183 13.65 -2.36 -12.58
N ILE A 184 13.17 -1.38 -11.81
CA ILE A 184 14.05 -0.49 -11.05
C ILE A 184 14.30 -1.10 -9.67
N GLU A 185 15.54 -1.02 -9.20
CA GLU A 185 15.93 -1.40 -7.84
C GLU A 185 16.08 -0.14 -7.00
N VAL A 186 15.31 -0.04 -5.93
CA VAL A 186 15.43 1.02 -4.92
C VAL A 186 16.00 0.39 -3.65
N THR A 187 17.19 0.84 -3.26
CA THR A 187 17.84 0.42 -2.02
C THR A 187 17.55 1.44 -0.92
N ILE A 188 17.16 0.95 0.25
CA ILE A 188 16.88 1.72 1.46
C ILE A 188 17.87 1.26 2.52
N THR A 189 18.63 2.19 3.08
CA THR A 189 19.61 1.91 4.13
C THR A 189 19.10 2.45 5.46
N MET A 190 18.99 1.56 6.46
CA MET A 190 18.47 1.83 7.80
C MET A 190 19.42 1.26 8.86
N ASP A 191 20.28 2.08 9.47
CA ASP A 191 21.27 1.64 10.46
C ASP A 191 22.06 0.37 10.03
N ASP A 192 21.69 -0.81 10.56
CA ASP A 192 22.31 -2.13 10.29
C ASP A 192 21.46 -3.03 9.34
N MET A 193 20.49 -2.44 8.65
CA MET A 193 19.54 -3.12 7.75
C MET A 193 19.57 -2.47 6.37
N MET A 194 19.48 -3.31 5.34
CA MET A 194 19.29 -2.90 3.95
C MET A 194 18.00 -3.49 3.44
N ILE A 195 17.14 -2.68 2.82
CA ILE A 195 15.96 -3.15 2.11
C ILE A 195 16.15 -2.84 0.62
N LYS A 196 15.87 -3.80 -0.24
CA LYS A 196 15.80 -3.61 -1.68
C LYS A 196 14.37 -3.84 -2.15
N ARG A 197 13.79 -2.85 -2.82
CA ARG A 197 12.49 -2.93 -3.46
C ARG A 197 12.66 -2.93 -4.97
N TYR A 198 12.05 -3.90 -5.64
CA TYR A 198 12.08 -4.04 -7.09
C TYR A 198 10.70 -3.70 -7.64
N TYR A 199 10.63 -2.67 -8.48
CA TYR A 199 9.39 -2.22 -9.10
C TYR A 199 9.43 -2.52 -10.59
N ALA A 200 8.41 -3.20 -11.10
CA ALA A 200 8.23 -3.49 -12.52
C ALA A 200 7.25 -2.50 -13.15
N GLU A 201 7.54 -2.12 -14.39
CA GLU A 201 6.72 -1.18 -15.16
C GLU A 201 5.29 -1.72 -15.35
N ASP A 202 4.29 -0.87 -15.12
CA ASP A 202 2.84 -1.12 -15.13
C ASP A 202 2.34 -2.21 -14.16
N VAL A 203 3.22 -2.75 -13.30
CA VAL A 203 2.88 -3.80 -12.32
C VAL A 203 3.00 -3.31 -10.89
N GLY A 204 4.02 -2.49 -10.57
CA GLY A 204 4.29 -2.05 -9.20
C GLY A 204 5.40 -2.85 -8.53
N LEU A 205 5.35 -2.94 -7.20
CA LEU A 205 6.29 -3.73 -6.41
C LEU A 205 6.17 -5.22 -6.79
N VAL A 206 7.27 -5.86 -7.17
CA VAL A 206 7.29 -7.30 -7.48
C VAL A 206 8.13 -8.10 -6.49
N SER A 207 9.08 -7.46 -5.80
CA SER A 207 9.88 -8.09 -4.76
C SER A 207 10.38 -7.06 -3.75
N GLU A 208 10.44 -7.48 -2.48
CA GLU A 208 11.14 -6.79 -1.41
C GLU A 208 12.08 -7.76 -0.70
N ILE A 209 13.36 -7.38 -0.57
CA ILE A 209 14.39 -8.16 0.10
C ILE A 209 14.98 -7.32 1.22
N SER A 210 14.81 -7.78 2.45
CA SER A 210 15.38 -7.18 3.65
C SER A 210 16.56 -8.02 4.14
N GLU A 211 17.74 -7.41 4.25
CA GLU A 211 18.96 -8.01 4.76
C GLU A 211 19.39 -7.35 6.07
N THR A 212 19.66 -8.16 7.08
CA THR A 212 20.32 -7.76 8.32
C THR A 212 21.36 -8.81 8.73
N GLU A 213 22.11 -8.60 9.81
CA GLU A 213 23.20 -9.50 10.20
C GLU A 213 22.70 -10.94 10.47
N GLY A 214 22.94 -11.83 9.50
CA GLY A 214 22.61 -13.26 9.59
C GLY A 214 21.17 -13.63 9.28
N MET A 215 20.35 -12.69 8.77
CA MET A 215 18.97 -12.95 8.38
C MET A 215 18.62 -12.21 7.09
N THR A 216 17.97 -12.94 6.18
CA THR A 216 17.34 -12.38 4.98
C THR A 216 15.86 -12.70 5.05
N VAL A 217 15.04 -11.70 4.80
CA VAL A 217 13.58 -11.80 4.72
C VAL A 217 13.20 -11.34 3.32
N GLU A 218 12.41 -12.13 2.61
CA GLU A 218 12.01 -11.83 1.23
C GLU A 218 10.50 -11.91 1.10
N SER A 219 9.93 -11.00 0.31
CA SER A 219 8.54 -11.03 -0.12
C SER A 219 8.51 -10.95 -1.64
N ASN A 220 7.99 -11.96 -2.32
CA ASN A 220 8.02 -12.07 -3.78
C ASN A 220 6.60 -12.21 -4.34
N LEU A 221 6.28 -11.46 -5.40
CA LEU A 221 4.94 -11.44 -5.97
C LEU A 221 4.57 -12.80 -6.55
N GLU A 222 3.59 -13.45 -5.93
CA GLU A 222 3.16 -14.79 -6.25
C GLU A 222 2.00 -14.79 -7.26
N THR A 223 1.00 -13.94 -7.04
CA THR A 223 -0.16 -13.83 -7.91
C THR A 223 -0.68 -12.40 -8.03
N ILE A 224 -1.28 -12.11 -9.18
CA ILE A 224 -2.06 -10.90 -9.45
C ILE A 224 -3.44 -11.36 -9.92
N GLU A 225 -4.46 -11.14 -9.12
CA GLU A 225 -5.85 -11.40 -9.49
C GLU A 225 -6.50 -10.08 -9.92
N THR A 226 -7.13 -10.07 -11.10
CA THR A 226 -7.80 -8.88 -11.66
C THR A 226 -9.32 -9.02 -11.60
N GLN A 227 -10.03 -7.91 -11.47
CA GLN A 227 -11.48 -7.87 -11.27
C GLN A 227 -11.88 -8.60 -9.97
N THR A 228 -11.07 -8.44 -8.93
CA THR A 228 -11.24 -9.04 -7.62
C THR A 228 -11.62 -7.94 -6.63
N PRO A 229 -12.90 -7.86 -6.19
CA PRO A 229 -13.29 -7.00 -5.09
C PRO A 229 -12.68 -7.48 -3.77
N GLU A 230 -12.52 -6.56 -2.83
CA GLU A 230 -12.19 -6.89 -1.44
C GLU A 230 -13.42 -7.51 -0.76
N VAL A 231 -13.21 -8.55 0.05
CA VAL A 231 -14.26 -9.21 0.82
C VAL A 231 -13.94 -9.06 2.30
N LEU A 232 -14.81 -8.36 3.04
CA LEU A 232 -14.66 -8.14 4.47
C LEU A 232 -15.75 -8.91 5.23
N PRO A 233 -15.40 -9.66 6.30
CA PRO A 233 -16.40 -10.28 7.16
C PRO A 233 -17.17 -9.20 7.93
N LEU A 234 -18.44 -9.45 8.19
CA LEU A 234 -19.29 -8.59 9.01
C LEU A 234 -20.27 -9.43 9.84
N THR A 235 -20.24 -9.26 11.15
CA THR A 235 -21.28 -9.82 12.04
C THR A 235 -22.45 -8.85 12.10
N VAL A 236 -23.62 -9.26 11.60
CA VAL A 236 -24.85 -8.48 11.75
C VAL A 236 -25.66 -9.01 12.92
N TYR A 237 -26.08 -8.11 13.82
CA TYR A 237 -26.91 -8.45 14.97
C TYR A 237 -28.37 -8.18 14.65
N VAL A 238 -29.18 -9.23 14.48
CA VAL A 238 -30.59 -9.11 14.08
C VAL A 238 -31.53 -9.52 15.22
N PRO A 239 -32.69 -8.87 15.41
CA PRO A 239 -33.66 -9.31 16.41
C PRO A 239 -34.16 -10.73 16.12
N ASP A 240 -34.29 -11.56 17.16
CA ASP A 240 -34.88 -12.89 17.01
C ASP A 240 -36.38 -12.82 16.67
N GLU A 241 -36.96 -13.95 16.22
CA GLU A 241 -38.38 -14.01 15.83
C GLU A 241 -39.36 -13.59 16.93
N GLN A 242 -38.96 -13.68 18.20
CA GLN A 242 -39.79 -13.37 19.36
C GLN A 242 -39.56 -11.94 19.87
N VAL A 243 -38.59 -11.23 19.29
CA VAL A 243 -38.16 -9.89 19.68
C VAL A 243 -37.78 -9.85 21.16
N MET A 244 -37.05 -10.88 21.62
CA MET A 244 -36.59 -11.02 23.00
C MET A 244 -35.07 -10.94 23.16
N GLY A 245 -34.33 -11.30 22.12
CA GLY A 245 -32.89 -11.12 22.01
C GLY A 245 -32.46 -10.91 20.56
N MET A 246 -31.16 -10.97 20.32
CA MET A 246 -30.54 -10.77 19.01
C MET A 246 -29.70 -11.98 18.63
N ASP A 247 -29.88 -12.45 17.39
CA ASP A 247 -29.07 -13.49 16.79
C ASP A 247 -27.92 -12.86 15.97
N ARG A 248 -26.82 -13.60 15.85
CA ARG A 248 -25.69 -13.24 14.98
C ARG A 248 -25.89 -13.82 13.58
N VAL A 249 -25.74 -12.98 12.57
CA VAL A 249 -25.72 -13.37 11.17
C VAL A 249 -24.35 -13.02 10.60
N GLU A 250 -23.57 -14.04 10.29
CA GLU A 250 -22.28 -13.89 9.61
C GLU A 250 -22.53 -13.52 8.15
N ALA A 251 -22.10 -12.32 7.76
CA ALA A 251 -22.23 -11.79 6.41
C ALA A 251 -20.87 -11.37 5.84
N GLU A 252 -20.86 -11.04 4.56
CA GLU A 252 -19.67 -10.56 3.86
C GLU A 252 -20.02 -9.27 3.12
N LEU A 253 -19.15 -8.26 3.24
CA LEU A 253 -19.16 -7.06 2.40
C LEU A 253 -18.25 -7.30 1.20
N THR A 254 -18.79 -7.21 -0.01
CA THR A 254 -18.00 -7.25 -1.24
C THR A 254 -17.83 -5.83 -1.77
N LEU A 255 -16.60 -5.32 -1.82
CA LEU A 255 -16.29 -3.93 -2.10
C LEU A 255 -15.28 -3.80 -3.24
N ASN A 256 -15.72 -3.25 -4.38
CA ASN A 256 -14.81 -2.82 -5.45
C ASN A 256 -13.98 -1.62 -4.97
N THR A 257 -12.88 -1.31 -5.65
CA THR A 257 -12.16 -0.05 -5.43
C THR A 257 -13.12 1.13 -5.59
N ASN A 258 -13.03 2.09 -4.68
CA ASN A 258 -13.94 3.22 -4.49
C ASN A 258 -15.32 2.92 -3.91
N ASP A 259 -15.71 1.67 -3.67
CA ASP A 259 -16.96 1.37 -2.96
C ASP A 259 -16.81 1.72 -1.47
N PRO A 260 -17.64 2.62 -0.91
CA PRO A 260 -17.59 2.94 0.50
C PRO A 260 -18.33 1.88 1.34
N ALA A 261 -17.69 1.38 2.39
CA ALA A 261 -18.26 0.34 3.26
C ALA A 261 -19.64 0.71 3.82
N ARG A 262 -19.85 1.98 4.19
CA ARG A 262 -21.16 2.47 4.70
C ARG A 262 -22.33 2.20 3.76
N VAL A 263 -22.11 2.24 2.43
CA VAL A 263 -23.18 1.97 1.46
C VAL A 263 -23.48 0.48 1.41
N ALA A 264 -22.45 -0.38 1.39
CA ALA A 264 -22.64 -1.82 1.44
C ALA A 264 -23.31 -2.29 2.74
N ILE A 265 -22.90 -1.73 3.89
CA ILE A 265 -23.54 -1.96 5.20
C ILE A 265 -25.01 -1.54 5.14
N THR A 266 -25.31 -0.35 4.64
CA THR A 266 -26.71 0.13 4.51
C THR A 266 -27.54 -0.82 3.65
N GLN A 267 -27.02 -1.25 2.50
CA GLN A 267 -27.71 -2.17 1.59
C GLN A 267 -27.97 -3.53 2.25
N LEU A 268 -26.98 -4.07 2.96
CA LEU A 268 -27.11 -5.32 3.71
C LEU A 268 -28.18 -5.21 4.79
N LEU A 269 -28.12 -4.17 5.63
CA LEU A 269 -29.09 -3.93 6.70
C LEU A 269 -30.51 -3.61 6.18
N SER A 270 -30.62 -3.19 4.91
CA SER A 270 -31.89 -2.98 4.21
C SER A 270 -32.37 -4.22 3.42
N GLY A 271 -31.70 -5.37 3.57
CA GLY A 271 -32.07 -6.61 2.89
C GLY A 271 -31.92 -6.58 1.37
N GLN A 272 -31.03 -5.73 0.84
CA GLN A 272 -30.80 -5.58 -0.62
C GLN A 272 -29.69 -6.50 -1.15
N VAL A 273 -29.05 -7.28 -0.28
CA VAL A 273 -27.91 -8.14 -0.60
C VAL A 273 -28.31 -9.59 -0.40
N GLU A 274 -28.15 -10.41 -1.45
CA GLU A 274 -28.35 -11.86 -1.38
C GLU A 274 -27.09 -12.55 -0.80
N PRO A 275 -27.23 -13.64 -0.04
CA PRO A 275 -28.49 -14.29 0.36
C PRO A 275 -29.20 -13.64 1.55
N TYR A 276 -28.66 -12.56 2.11
CA TYR A 276 -29.05 -11.93 3.39
C TYR A 276 -30.31 -11.04 3.36
N THR A 277 -31.25 -11.33 2.48
CA THR A 277 -32.44 -10.48 2.28
C THR A 277 -33.38 -10.46 3.49
N GLU A 278 -33.27 -11.46 4.37
CA GLU A 278 -34.00 -11.57 5.62
C GLU A 278 -33.59 -10.53 6.67
N ILE A 279 -32.40 -9.92 6.55
CA ILE A 279 -31.92 -8.93 7.52
C ILE A 279 -32.88 -7.74 7.56
N ASN A 280 -33.17 -7.10 6.42
CA ASN A 280 -34.18 -6.05 6.21
C ASN A 280 -34.75 -5.33 7.46
N ILE A 281 -33.88 -4.67 8.24
CA ILE A 281 -34.24 -3.95 9.49
C ILE A 281 -34.34 -2.44 9.25
N LEU A 282 -33.57 -1.90 8.30
CA LEU A 282 -33.64 -0.49 7.96
C LEU A 282 -34.84 -0.18 7.07
N SER A 283 -35.45 0.98 7.32
CA SER A 283 -36.60 1.41 6.55
C SER A 283 -36.22 1.84 5.14
N GLU A 284 -37.20 1.83 4.22
CA GLU A 284 -36.97 2.32 2.86
C GLU A 284 -36.50 3.78 2.85
N GLY A 285 -35.40 4.03 2.15
CA GLY A 285 -34.76 5.35 2.05
C GLY A 285 -33.86 5.72 3.22
N THR A 286 -33.60 4.80 4.16
CA THR A 286 -32.54 4.95 5.16
C THR A 286 -31.17 4.84 4.48
N GLU A 287 -30.37 5.89 4.61
CA GLU A 287 -28.97 5.94 4.23
C GLU A 287 -28.08 6.35 5.42
N ILE A 288 -26.82 5.91 5.37
CA ILE A 288 -25.74 6.40 6.23
C ILE A 288 -25.02 7.53 5.49
N ASN A 289 -25.13 8.76 5.99
CA ASN A 289 -24.52 9.95 5.41
C ASN A 289 -22.99 9.89 5.52
N TYR A 290 -22.49 9.63 6.73
CA TYR A 290 -21.08 9.33 6.99
C TYR A 290 -20.94 8.26 8.06
N LEU A 291 -19.80 7.57 8.04
CA LEU A 291 -19.43 6.52 8.98
C LEU A 291 -17.91 6.48 9.08
N PHE A 292 -17.37 6.56 10.28
CA PHE A 292 -15.94 6.38 10.52
C PHE A 292 -15.63 6.09 11.99
N LEU A 293 -14.43 5.56 12.25
CA LEU A 293 -13.86 5.47 13.59
C LEU A 293 -12.98 6.69 13.88
N ASN A 294 -13.37 7.48 14.88
CA ASN A 294 -12.62 8.67 15.26
C ASN A 294 -11.35 8.35 16.08
N ASP A 295 -10.57 9.38 16.43
CA ASP A 295 -9.32 9.26 17.19
C ASP A 295 -9.52 8.92 18.67
N GLU A 296 -10.73 9.10 19.20
CA GLU A 296 -11.13 8.65 20.54
C GLU A 296 -11.63 7.19 20.57
N ASN A 297 -11.53 6.47 19.44
CA ASN A 297 -11.98 5.10 19.28
C ASN A 297 -13.51 4.92 19.40
N ILE A 298 -14.27 5.96 19.05
CA ILE A 298 -15.73 5.97 19.00
C ILE A 298 -16.17 5.92 17.53
N VAL A 299 -17.13 5.05 17.20
CA VAL A 299 -17.74 5.07 15.87
C VAL A 299 -18.65 6.27 15.76
N GLU A 300 -18.41 7.14 14.80
CA GLU A 300 -19.33 8.22 14.45
C GLU A 300 -20.15 7.81 13.23
N VAL A 301 -21.46 7.82 13.39
CA VAL A 301 -22.41 7.49 12.33
C VAL A 301 -23.52 8.52 12.28
N ASP A 302 -23.75 9.07 11.08
CA ASP A 302 -24.89 9.95 10.82
C ASP A 302 -25.86 9.29 9.84
N MET A 303 -27.11 9.23 10.27
CA MET A 303 -28.19 8.63 9.51
C MET A 303 -29.06 9.71 8.87
N THR A 304 -29.68 9.37 7.75
CA THR A 304 -30.82 10.14 7.24
C THR A 304 -32.02 10.06 8.20
N SER A 305 -32.90 11.06 8.15
CA SER A 305 -34.18 11.11 8.87
C SER A 305 -35.13 9.95 8.56
N ALA A 306 -34.86 9.15 7.52
CA ALA A 306 -35.59 7.92 7.28
C ALA A 306 -35.33 6.86 8.35
N PHE A 307 -34.16 6.85 9.00
CA PHE A 307 -33.85 5.89 10.07
C PHE A 307 -34.89 5.86 11.19
N GLU A 308 -35.46 7.01 11.56
CA GLU A 308 -36.47 7.14 12.61
C GLU A 308 -37.86 6.61 12.18
N LYS A 309 -38.05 6.30 10.90
CA LYS A 309 -39.34 5.87 10.35
C LYS A 309 -39.52 4.37 10.56
N ASN A 310 -40.77 3.98 10.81
CA ASN A 310 -41.21 2.58 10.94
C ASN A 310 -40.67 1.81 12.16
N MET A 311 -40.10 2.48 13.16
CA MET A 311 -39.79 1.85 14.45
C MET A 311 -41.09 1.48 15.19
N ALA A 312 -41.32 0.18 15.40
CA ALA A 312 -42.55 -0.36 15.98
C ALA A 312 -42.58 -0.26 17.51
N GLY A 313 -42.91 0.92 18.03
CA GLY A 313 -42.98 1.19 19.47
C GLY A 313 -41.61 1.09 20.16
N SER A 314 -41.59 1.12 21.49
CA SER A 314 -40.35 1.18 22.28
C SER A 314 -39.41 0.00 22.04
N THR A 315 -39.97 -1.19 21.88
CA THR A 315 -39.17 -2.40 21.61
C THR A 315 -38.57 -2.36 20.22
N GLY A 316 -39.36 -2.02 19.18
CA GLY A 316 -38.86 -1.93 17.82
C GLY A 316 -37.80 -0.85 17.65
N GLU A 317 -37.97 0.30 18.30
CA GLU A 317 -36.95 1.36 18.34
C GLU A 317 -35.64 0.87 18.95
N LEU A 318 -35.71 0.22 20.11
CA LEU A 318 -34.53 -0.29 20.80
C LEU A 318 -33.76 -1.31 19.96
N PHE A 319 -34.46 -2.23 19.31
CA PHE A 319 -33.85 -3.23 18.44
C PHE A 319 -33.26 -2.65 17.16
N ALA A 320 -33.88 -1.63 16.56
CA ALA A 320 -33.31 -0.94 15.41
C ALA A 320 -32.01 -0.20 15.78
N ILE A 321 -31.99 0.47 16.95
CA ILE A 321 -30.78 1.12 17.48
C ILE A 321 -29.68 0.07 17.71
N TYR A 322 -29.96 -1.00 18.46
CA TYR A 322 -28.93 -1.98 18.81
C TYR A 322 -28.51 -2.91 17.67
N THR A 323 -29.35 -3.12 16.65
CA THR A 323 -28.92 -3.71 15.38
C THR A 323 -27.78 -2.90 14.78
N LEU A 324 -27.97 -1.57 14.66
CA LEU A 324 -26.96 -0.67 14.11
C LEU A 324 -25.74 -0.59 15.03
N VAL A 325 -25.93 -0.30 16.32
CA VAL A 325 -24.86 -0.10 17.30
C VAL A 325 -23.98 -1.34 17.41
N ASN A 326 -24.56 -2.52 17.66
CA ASN A 326 -23.74 -3.72 17.85
C ASN A 326 -23.00 -4.12 16.56
N THR A 327 -23.66 -4.00 15.39
CA THR A 327 -23.03 -4.32 14.09
C THR A 327 -21.86 -3.39 13.80
N LEU A 328 -22.01 -2.08 14.02
CA LEU A 328 -20.94 -1.11 13.77
C LEU A 328 -19.81 -1.22 14.80
N SER A 329 -20.14 -1.41 16.08
CA SER A 329 -19.15 -1.68 17.13
C SER A 329 -18.28 -2.89 16.81
N ASP A 330 -18.89 -4.00 16.36
CA ASP A 330 -18.18 -5.21 15.96
C ASP A 330 -17.29 -4.97 14.73
N TYR A 331 -17.85 -4.34 13.69
CA TYR A 331 -17.13 -3.99 12.45
C TYR A 331 -15.87 -3.14 12.70
N TYR A 332 -15.97 -2.16 13.61
CA TYR A 332 -14.84 -1.29 13.96
C TYR A 332 -13.98 -1.81 15.11
N GLY A 333 -14.37 -2.89 15.79
CA GLY A 333 -13.65 -3.43 16.94
C GLY A 333 -13.68 -2.52 18.18
N THR A 334 -14.77 -1.78 18.39
CA THR A 334 -14.96 -0.87 19.55
C THR A 334 -16.29 -1.14 20.25
N GLN A 335 -16.59 -0.41 21.33
CA GLN A 335 -17.81 -0.56 22.12
C GLN A 335 -18.74 0.64 22.04
N GLU A 336 -18.28 1.79 21.55
CA GLU A 336 -19.02 3.05 21.64
C GLU A 336 -19.37 3.58 20.25
N VAL A 337 -20.63 4.00 20.11
CA VAL A 337 -21.19 4.55 18.87
C VAL A 337 -21.90 5.86 19.17
N LEU A 338 -21.39 6.94 18.58
CA LEU A 338 -22.04 8.24 18.54
C LEU A 338 -22.98 8.26 17.33
N LEU A 339 -24.29 8.22 17.60
CA LEU A 339 -25.34 8.16 16.60
C LEU A 339 -26.02 9.52 16.45
N THR A 340 -25.96 10.09 15.25
CA THR A 340 -26.71 11.28 14.85
C THR A 340 -27.72 10.97 13.75
N VAL A 341 -28.72 11.84 13.63
CA VAL A 341 -29.68 11.86 12.52
C VAL A 341 -29.72 13.26 11.94
N GLU A 342 -29.36 13.41 10.67
CA GLU A 342 -29.24 14.71 9.97
C GLU A 342 -28.34 15.72 10.73
N GLY A 343 -27.26 15.22 11.34
CA GLY A 343 -26.28 16.01 12.08
C GLY A 343 -26.64 16.37 13.53
N GLU A 344 -27.81 15.96 14.03
CA GLU A 344 -28.23 16.18 15.42
C GLU A 344 -28.15 14.86 16.22
N PRO A 345 -27.82 14.89 17.53
CA PRO A 345 -27.86 13.71 18.38
C PRO A 345 -29.18 12.97 18.26
N TYR A 346 -29.14 11.64 18.19
CA TYR A 346 -30.34 10.82 18.05
C TYR A 346 -31.39 11.17 19.13
N SER A 347 -32.61 11.49 18.69
CA SER A 347 -33.72 11.84 19.58
C SER A 347 -35.02 11.19 19.11
N GLY A 348 -35.18 9.92 19.47
CA GLY A 348 -36.39 9.15 19.22
C GLY A 348 -37.44 9.23 20.33
N PRO A 349 -38.63 8.62 20.13
CA PRO A 349 -39.71 8.63 21.12
C PRO A 349 -39.38 7.92 22.45
N HIS A 350 -38.47 6.95 22.44
CA HIS A 350 -38.14 6.13 23.60
C HIS A 350 -36.65 6.12 23.98
N ALA A 351 -35.76 6.61 23.11
CA ALA A 351 -34.37 6.85 23.42
C ALA A 351 -33.94 8.24 22.94
N THR A 352 -33.06 8.90 23.68
CA THR A 352 -32.50 10.21 23.31
C THR A 352 -31.09 10.31 23.84
N LEU A 353 -30.20 10.88 23.03
CA LEU A 353 -28.85 11.27 23.40
C LEU A 353 -28.76 12.78 23.56
N GLU A 354 -28.01 13.24 24.56
CA GLU A 354 -27.46 14.59 24.60
C GLU A 354 -26.20 14.69 23.72
N GLU A 355 -25.72 15.92 23.47
CA GLU A 355 -24.52 16.16 22.67
C GLU A 355 -23.29 15.45 23.27
N GLY A 356 -22.63 14.61 22.48
CA GLY A 356 -21.46 13.83 22.89
C GLY A 356 -21.78 12.55 23.66
N GLU A 357 -23.05 12.24 23.92
CA GLU A 357 -23.42 10.93 24.46
C GLU A 357 -23.35 9.84 23.38
N VAL A 358 -23.09 8.61 23.81
CA VAL A 358 -22.91 7.45 22.95
C VAL A 358 -23.86 6.32 23.34
N PHE A 359 -24.20 5.47 22.38
CA PHE A 359 -24.69 4.13 22.68
C PHE A 359 -23.51 3.19 22.85
N THR A 360 -23.63 2.23 23.77
CA THR A 360 -22.62 1.19 24.01
C THR A 360 -23.10 -0.16 23.49
N PHE A 361 -22.20 -0.95 22.92
CA PHE A 361 -22.42 -2.34 22.54
C PHE A 361 -23.16 -3.10 23.66
N ASN A 362 -24.28 -3.72 23.32
CA ASN A 362 -25.14 -4.39 24.28
C ASN A 362 -25.02 -5.90 24.18
N GLU A 363 -24.14 -6.48 25.01
CA GLU A 363 -23.94 -7.93 25.08
C GLU A 363 -25.14 -8.67 25.69
N GLU A 364 -25.88 -8.04 26.61
CA GLU A 364 -27.01 -8.66 27.31
C GLU A 364 -28.21 -8.94 26.40
N MET A 365 -28.30 -8.25 25.26
CA MET A 365 -29.33 -8.48 24.25
C MET A 365 -29.02 -9.65 23.32
N ILE A 366 -27.79 -10.18 23.33
CA ILE A 366 -27.36 -11.18 22.36
C ILE A 366 -27.67 -12.58 22.89
N ASN A 367 -28.29 -13.41 22.06
CA ASN A 367 -28.59 -14.79 22.39
C ASN A 367 -27.29 -15.62 22.53
N GLU A 368 -27.32 -16.60 23.45
CA GLU A 368 -26.22 -17.53 23.72
C GLU A 368 -25.94 -18.51 22.57
#